data_AF-A0A3D2B0X6-F1
#
_entry.id   AF-A0A3D2B0X6-F1
#
_cell.length_a   1.000
_cell.length_b   1.000
_cell.length_c   1.000
_cell.angle_alpha   90.00
_cell.angle_beta   90.00
_cell.angle_gamma   90.00
#
_symmetry.space_group_name_H-M   'P 1'
#
loop_
_entity.id
_entity.type
_entity.pdbx_description
1 polymer ?
#
loop_
_entity_poly.entity_id
_entity_poly.type
_entity_poly.pdbx_seq_one_letter_code
_entity_poly.pdbx_strand_id
1 'polypeptide(L)'
;PRVEEQFRAIGEPWARTLSGGSTGGWESLAWQVFYPDMFNGVWTFCPDPVDFRYFQLVNIYEDDNAFHPNSTWKTSAVRPWQRGTDDQVRFSQRDASHLESVLGSRGRSGDQMDIFMSVYGPVGDDGYPKLLYDKRTGEIDKSIVEYWRDNYDLRHILARDWETLGPKLVGKLHFFMGDTDTYFLEEATRLMEAFLEQTTDPYYEGSFDWGVRQPHCYSGMPEFPGQTSYQRVLPRMLEHILETAPVGADVTSWR
;
A
#
# COMPACT_ATOMS: atom_id res chain seq x y z
N PRO A 1 20.46 9.02 8.27
CA PRO A 1 21.71 9.35 8.98
C PRO A 1 22.83 8.31 8.81
N ARG A 2 22.71 7.09 9.36
CA ARG A 2 23.85 6.15 9.39
C ARG A 2 24.34 5.72 8.00
N VAL A 3 23.42 5.42 7.08
CA VAL A 3 23.77 5.05 5.69
C VAL A 3 24.47 6.21 4.99
N GLU A 4 23.99 7.44 5.17
CA GLU A 4 24.54 8.64 4.54
C GLU A 4 25.92 9.04 5.09
N GLU A 5 26.22 8.66 6.33
CA GLU A 5 27.55 8.83 6.92
C GLU A 5 28.55 7.79 6.40
N GLN A 6 28.08 6.58 6.09
CA GLN A 6 28.94 5.44 5.75
C GLN A 6 29.20 5.31 4.26
N PHE A 7 28.26 5.75 3.43
CA PHE A 7 28.30 5.63 1.99
C PHE A 7 28.27 7.02 1.34
N ARG A 8 28.68 7.10 0.08
CA ARG A 8 28.60 8.34 -0.71
C ARG A 8 27.14 8.63 -1.08
N ALA A 9 26.36 9.06 -0.10
CA ALA A 9 24.98 9.50 -0.28
C ALA A 9 24.81 10.94 0.21
N ILE A 10 23.84 11.64 -0.38
CA ILE A 10 23.52 13.01 0.00
C ILE A 10 22.40 12.96 1.03
N GLY A 11 22.66 13.49 2.22
CA GLY A 11 21.73 13.51 3.34
C GLY A 11 20.62 14.57 3.26
N GLU A 12 20.19 14.93 2.05
CA GLU A 12 19.20 15.99 1.80
C GLU A 12 17.92 15.39 1.19
N PRO A 13 16.73 15.92 1.52
CA PRO A 13 15.47 15.34 1.07
C PRO A 13 15.37 15.13 -0.44
N TRP A 14 15.84 16.08 -1.26
CA TRP A 14 15.80 16.00 -2.72
C TRP A 14 16.58 14.80 -3.29
N ALA A 15 17.54 14.25 -2.54
CA ALA A 15 18.33 13.10 -2.96
C ALA A 15 17.80 11.75 -2.43
N ARG A 16 16.69 11.75 -1.67
CA ARG A 16 16.10 10.52 -1.11
C ARG A 16 14.85 10.12 -1.87
N THR A 17 14.82 8.89 -2.37
CA THR A 17 13.62 8.29 -2.98
C THR A 17 13.29 6.97 -2.30
N LEU A 18 12.03 6.55 -2.44
CA LEU A 18 11.49 5.35 -1.84
C LEU A 18 10.96 4.40 -2.92
N SER A 19 11.05 3.09 -2.64
CA SER A 19 10.31 2.07 -3.36
C SER A 19 10.08 0.86 -2.48
N GLY A 20 9.03 0.11 -2.79
CA GLY A 20 8.77 -1.17 -2.16
C GLY A 20 7.65 -1.89 -2.90
N GLY A 21 7.56 -3.20 -2.69
CA GLY A 21 6.49 -4.03 -3.23
C GLY A 21 5.63 -4.63 -2.12
N SER A 22 4.34 -4.89 -2.38
CA SER A 22 3.44 -5.56 -1.43
C SER A 22 3.33 -4.76 -0.12
N THR A 23 3.56 -5.34 1.05
CA THR A 23 3.69 -4.62 2.33
C THR A 23 4.72 -3.49 2.26
N GLY A 24 5.89 -3.73 1.68
CA GLY A 24 6.89 -2.68 1.45
C GLY A 24 6.37 -1.59 0.50
N GLY A 25 5.43 -1.91 -0.39
CA GLY A 25 4.77 -0.94 -1.26
C GLY A 25 3.89 0.01 -0.45
N TRP A 26 3.06 -0.52 0.45
CA TRP A 26 2.28 0.31 1.37
C TRP A 26 3.19 1.12 2.31
N GLU A 27 4.23 0.49 2.89
CA GLU A 27 5.18 1.17 3.78
C GLU A 27 5.89 2.32 3.06
N SER A 28 6.43 2.08 1.86
CA SER A 28 7.12 3.12 1.09
C SER A 28 6.21 4.31 0.78
N LEU A 29 4.94 4.06 0.47
CA LEU A 29 3.95 5.10 0.25
C LEU A 29 3.60 5.83 1.55
N ALA A 30 3.36 5.09 2.64
CA ALA A 30 3.08 5.66 3.96
C ALA A 30 4.23 6.58 4.43
N TRP A 31 5.48 6.18 4.24
CA TRP A 31 6.64 7.03 4.55
C TRP A 31 6.64 8.32 3.73
N GLN A 32 6.32 8.26 2.43
CA GLN A 32 6.20 9.46 1.60
C GLN A 32 5.05 10.37 2.05
N VAL A 33 3.90 9.79 2.45
CA VAL A 33 2.72 10.55 2.89
C VAL A 33 2.91 11.17 4.27
N PHE A 34 3.47 10.43 5.23
CA PHE A 34 3.66 10.89 6.61
C PHE A 34 4.89 11.78 6.80
N TYR A 35 5.91 11.62 5.95
CA TYR A 35 7.15 12.40 6.01
C TYR A 35 7.48 13.03 4.65
N PRO A 36 6.57 13.85 4.08
CA PRO A 36 6.68 14.34 2.69
C PRO A 36 7.86 15.29 2.49
N ASP A 37 8.36 15.89 3.57
CA ASP A 37 9.53 16.77 3.58
C ASP A 37 10.86 16.00 3.68
N MET A 38 10.83 14.69 3.95
CA MET A 38 12.05 13.86 4.07
C MET A 38 12.42 13.16 2.77
N PHE A 39 11.45 12.90 1.89
CA PHE A 39 11.62 12.13 0.66
C PHE A 39 11.12 12.89 -0.56
N ASN A 40 11.85 12.71 -1.65
CA ASN A 40 11.62 13.39 -2.91
C ASN A 40 10.65 12.66 -3.82
N GLY A 41 10.41 11.37 -3.62
CA GLY A 41 9.49 10.62 -4.45
C GLY A 41 9.40 9.16 -4.04
N VAL A 42 8.29 8.53 -4.36
CA VAL A 42 8.03 7.10 -4.14
C VAL A 42 7.57 6.43 -5.43
N TRP A 43 8.15 5.26 -5.70
CA TRP A 43 7.71 4.33 -6.74
C TRP A 43 7.29 3.03 -6.07
N THR A 44 5.99 2.93 -5.79
CA THR A 44 5.40 1.81 -5.07
C THR A 44 4.87 0.75 -6.03
N PHE A 45 5.10 -0.52 -5.71
CA PHE A 45 4.69 -1.67 -6.50
C PHE A 45 3.61 -2.44 -5.75
N CYS A 46 2.49 -2.70 -6.40
CA CYS A 46 1.38 -3.50 -5.90
C CYS A 46 1.14 -3.36 -4.38
N PRO A 47 0.97 -2.13 -3.86
CA PRO A 47 0.91 -1.90 -2.42
C PRO A 47 -0.22 -2.69 -1.77
N ASP A 48 0.01 -3.12 -0.52
CA ASP A 48 -1.05 -3.52 0.40
C ASP A 48 -2.15 -2.43 0.51
N PRO A 49 -3.36 -2.74 1.01
CA PRO A 49 -4.54 -1.90 0.80
C PRO A 49 -4.32 -0.43 1.17
N VAL A 50 -4.35 0.44 0.16
CA VAL A 50 -4.20 1.90 0.33
C VAL A 50 -5.52 2.62 0.63
N ASP A 51 -6.65 1.91 0.51
CA ASP A 51 -8.00 2.34 0.80
C ASP A 51 -8.78 1.16 1.42
N PHE A 52 -9.28 1.33 2.65
CA PHE A 52 -9.90 0.22 3.37
C PHE A 52 -11.38 -0.02 3.03
N ARG A 53 -11.93 0.70 2.02
CA ARG A 53 -13.13 0.22 1.31
C ARG A 53 -12.84 -1.08 0.55
N TYR A 54 -11.57 -1.36 0.25
CA TYR A 54 -11.10 -2.62 -0.33
C TYR A 54 -9.88 -3.17 0.43
N PHE A 55 -10.09 -3.60 1.67
CA PHE A 55 -9.12 -4.41 2.42
C PHE A 55 -9.19 -5.87 1.93
N GLN A 56 -8.60 -6.13 0.75
CA GLN A 56 -8.71 -7.40 0.03
C GLN A 56 -10.17 -7.85 -0.15
N LEU A 57 -10.91 -7.01 -0.89
CA LEU A 57 -12.37 -7.06 -1.11
C LEU A 57 -13.23 -6.67 0.10
N VAL A 58 -12.75 -6.75 1.34
CA VAL A 58 -13.55 -6.38 2.52
C VAL A 58 -13.66 -4.86 2.60
N ASN A 59 -14.89 -4.34 2.65
CA ASN A 59 -15.13 -2.94 2.98
C ASN A 59 -15.27 -2.83 4.50
N ILE A 60 -14.18 -2.52 5.20
CA ILE A 60 -14.17 -2.57 6.67
C ILE A 60 -15.14 -1.56 7.30
N TYR A 61 -15.50 -0.51 6.55
CA TYR A 61 -16.44 0.51 6.97
C TYR A 61 -17.89 -0.01 6.97
N GLU A 62 -18.30 -0.71 5.92
CA GLU A 62 -19.70 -1.08 5.70
C GLU A 62 -20.01 -2.55 6.00
N ASP A 63 -19.07 -3.47 5.81
CA ASP A 63 -19.29 -4.90 6.03
C ASP A 63 -19.41 -5.24 7.51
N ASP A 64 -20.34 -6.11 7.88
CA ASP A 64 -20.42 -6.64 9.25
C ASP A 64 -19.50 -7.84 9.45
N ASN A 65 -19.05 -8.46 8.35
CA ASN A 65 -18.24 -9.68 8.38
C ASN A 65 -17.16 -9.70 7.28
N ALA A 66 -15.93 -10.07 7.64
CA ALA A 66 -14.79 -10.15 6.72
C ALA A 66 -14.84 -11.38 5.79
N PHE A 67 -15.63 -12.40 6.11
CA PHE A 67 -15.65 -13.66 5.34
C PHE A 67 -16.72 -13.68 4.25
N HIS A 68 -17.75 -12.85 4.33
CA HIS A 68 -18.82 -12.80 3.34
C HIS A 68 -19.33 -11.37 3.18
N PRO A 69 -19.81 -10.96 2.01
CA PRO A 69 -20.44 -9.66 1.85
C PRO A 69 -21.73 -9.56 2.67
N ASN A 70 -22.14 -8.34 3.01
CA ASN A 70 -23.48 -8.09 3.52
C ASN A 70 -24.51 -8.53 2.47
N SER A 71 -25.37 -9.50 2.81
CA SER A 71 -26.40 -10.02 1.91
C SER A 71 -27.68 -10.33 2.67
N THR A 72 -28.82 -9.86 2.14
CA THR A 72 -30.14 -10.16 2.69
C THR A 72 -30.61 -11.57 2.35
N TRP A 73 -29.98 -12.23 1.37
CA TRP A 73 -30.46 -13.52 0.82
C TRP A 73 -29.47 -14.68 1.01
N LYS A 74 -28.17 -14.47 0.79
CA LYS A 74 -27.19 -15.56 0.79
C LYS A 74 -25.89 -15.16 1.49
N THR A 75 -25.66 -15.73 2.67
CA THR A 75 -24.41 -15.58 3.46
C THR A 75 -23.41 -16.73 3.22
N SER A 76 -23.71 -17.67 2.31
CA SER A 76 -22.79 -18.76 1.95
C SER A 76 -21.75 -18.37 0.90
N ALA A 77 -21.80 -17.15 0.35
CA ALA A 77 -20.73 -16.63 -0.49
C ALA A 77 -19.51 -16.30 0.39
N VAL A 78 -18.35 -16.88 0.08
CA VAL A 78 -17.12 -16.58 0.82
C VAL A 78 -16.27 -15.62 0.00
N ARG A 79 -15.76 -14.56 0.64
CA ARG A 79 -14.82 -13.61 0.03
C ARG A 79 -13.49 -14.34 -0.26
N PRO A 80 -12.98 -14.31 -1.50
CA PRO A 80 -11.67 -14.89 -1.80
C PRO A 80 -10.56 -14.06 -1.15
N TRP A 81 -9.44 -14.71 -0.80
CA TRP A 81 -8.21 -14.04 -0.36
C TRP A 81 -7.17 -13.98 -1.48
N GLN A 82 -7.04 -15.07 -2.23
CA GLN A 82 -6.07 -15.18 -3.32
C GLN A 82 -6.70 -15.81 -4.57
N ARG A 83 -6.31 -15.29 -5.74
CA ARG A 83 -6.61 -15.86 -7.06
C ARG A 83 -5.36 -16.00 -7.93
N GLY A 84 -5.47 -16.75 -9.02
CA GLY A 84 -4.56 -16.64 -10.16
C GLY A 84 -4.97 -15.50 -11.11
N THR A 85 -4.13 -15.21 -12.11
CA THR A 85 -4.44 -14.25 -13.19
C THR A 85 -5.45 -14.82 -14.22
N ASP A 86 -5.91 -16.04 -14.00
CA ASP A 86 -7.04 -16.70 -14.65
C ASP A 86 -8.33 -16.64 -13.81
N ASP A 87 -8.33 -15.84 -12.73
CA ASP A 87 -9.42 -15.70 -11.76
C ASP A 87 -9.77 -16.97 -10.99
N GLN A 88 -8.96 -18.03 -11.10
CA GLN A 88 -9.16 -19.23 -10.31
C GLN A 88 -8.82 -18.92 -8.84
N VAL A 89 -9.86 -18.85 -8.00
CA VAL A 89 -9.72 -18.68 -6.55
C VAL A 89 -8.99 -19.88 -5.97
N ARG A 90 -7.98 -19.59 -5.13
CA ARG A 90 -7.15 -20.61 -4.47
C ARG A 90 -7.61 -20.89 -3.05
N PHE A 91 -7.90 -19.84 -2.29
CA PHE A 91 -8.43 -19.94 -0.94
C PHE A 91 -9.15 -18.64 -0.54
N SER A 92 -9.99 -18.75 0.48
CA SER A 92 -10.84 -17.66 0.95
C SER A 92 -10.23 -16.89 2.13
N GLN A 93 -10.81 -15.71 2.42
CA GLN A 93 -10.57 -14.91 3.63
C GLN A 93 -10.67 -15.78 4.89
N ARG A 94 -11.69 -16.65 4.96
CA ARG A 94 -11.90 -17.57 6.07
C ARG A 94 -10.77 -18.60 6.20
N ASP A 95 -10.36 -19.20 5.09
CA ASP A 95 -9.29 -20.21 5.09
C ASP A 95 -7.97 -19.62 5.60
N ALA A 96 -7.61 -18.43 5.11
CA ALA A 96 -6.43 -17.69 5.55
C ALA A 96 -6.49 -17.35 7.04
N SER A 97 -7.63 -16.81 7.49
CA SER A 97 -7.83 -16.43 8.90
C SER A 97 -7.77 -17.62 9.86
N HIS A 98 -8.39 -18.73 9.47
CA HIS A 98 -8.39 -19.96 10.26
C HIS A 98 -6.98 -20.57 10.33
N LEU A 99 -6.24 -20.61 9.22
CA LEU A 99 -4.84 -21.03 9.22
C LEU A 99 -4.02 -20.19 10.21
N GLU A 100 -4.08 -18.86 10.09
CA GLU A 100 -3.30 -17.97 10.95
C GLU A 100 -3.70 -18.05 12.43
N SER A 101 -4.97 -18.34 12.73
CA SER A 101 -5.42 -18.56 14.11
C SER A 101 -4.77 -19.78 14.77
N VAL A 102 -4.35 -20.77 13.97
CA VAL A 102 -3.63 -21.96 14.45
C VAL A 102 -2.13 -21.68 14.57
N LEU A 103 -1.56 -20.88 13.65
CA LEU A 103 -0.13 -20.56 13.63
C LEU A 103 0.29 -19.70 14.82
N GLY A 104 -0.56 -18.75 15.25
CA GLY A 104 -0.24 -17.87 16.36
C GLY A 104 -1.46 -17.21 16.99
N SER A 105 -1.40 -17.08 18.33
CA SER A 105 -2.41 -16.36 19.08
C SER A 105 -2.06 -14.87 19.20
N ARG A 106 -3.11 -14.04 19.25
CA ARG A 106 -3.02 -12.58 19.49
C ARG A 106 -2.19 -11.84 18.43
N GLY A 107 -2.48 -12.06 17.15
CA GLY A 107 -1.84 -11.29 16.07
C GLY A 107 -0.39 -11.68 15.79
N ARG A 108 -0.02 -12.96 15.96
CA ARG A 108 1.38 -13.44 15.91
C ARG A 108 1.58 -14.69 15.05
N SER A 109 0.74 -14.91 14.05
CA SER A 109 0.94 -16.00 13.09
C SER A 109 2.30 -15.90 12.36
N GLY A 110 2.82 -14.68 12.19
CA GLY A 110 3.97 -14.39 11.34
C GLY A 110 3.63 -14.33 9.84
N ASP A 111 2.34 -14.32 9.52
CA ASP A 111 1.81 -14.32 8.15
C ASP A 111 0.97 -13.05 7.89
N GLN A 112 0.52 -12.87 6.65
CA GLN A 112 0.08 -11.58 6.11
C GLN A 112 -1.09 -10.92 6.88
N MET A 113 -2.06 -11.69 7.33
CA MET A 113 -3.25 -11.14 7.97
C MET A 113 -2.93 -10.50 9.32
N ASP A 114 -2.09 -11.16 10.12
CA ASP A 114 -1.62 -10.61 11.39
C ASP A 114 -0.63 -9.47 11.23
N ILE A 115 0.09 -9.39 10.10
CA ILE A 115 0.87 -8.19 9.76
C ILE A 115 -0.08 -6.99 9.67
N PHE A 116 -1.21 -7.09 8.96
CA PHE A 116 -2.17 -5.97 8.90
C PHE A 116 -2.70 -5.55 10.27
N MET A 117 -3.05 -6.52 11.11
CA MET A 117 -3.51 -6.22 12.46
C MET A 117 -2.44 -5.50 13.28
N SER A 118 -1.17 -5.88 13.08
CA SER A 118 -0.02 -5.29 13.77
C SER A 118 0.34 -3.90 13.26
N VAL A 119 0.20 -3.65 11.96
CA VAL A 119 0.55 -2.37 11.33
C VAL A 119 -0.56 -1.34 11.54
N TYR A 120 -1.83 -1.73 11.39
CA TYR A 120 -2.97 -0.81 11.37
C TYR A 120 -3.74 -0.77 12.69
N GLY A 121 -3.64 -1.82 13.50
CA GLY A 121 -4.36 -1.95 14.77
C GLY A 121 -3.75 -1.13 15.90
N PRO A 122 -4.57 -0.57 16.81
CA PRO A 122 -4.06 -0.01 18.05
C PRO A 122 -3.55 -1.14 18.97
N VAL A 123 -2.65 -0.80 19.89
CA VAL A 123 -2.22 -1.72 20.94
C VAL A 123 -3.37 -1.92 21.93
N GLY A 124 -3.73 -3.18 22.19
CA GLY A 124 -4.73 -3.57 23.17
C GLY A 124 -4.20 -3.58 24.60
N ASP A 125 -5.11 -3.71 25.56
CA ASP A 125 -4.80 -3.69 27.00
C ASP A 125 -3.85 -4.81 27.44
N ASP A 126 -3.76 -5.89 26.66
CA ASP A 126 -2.88 -7.02 26.89
C ASP A 126 -1.51 -6.88 26.19
N GLY A 127 -1.25 -5.73 25.56
CA GLY A 127 -0.01 -5.41 24.86
C GLY A 127 0.08 -5.94 23.43
N TYR A 128 -0.96 -6.62 22.93
CA TYR A 128 -1.01 -7.15 21.56
C TYR A 128 -1.86 -6.26 20.65
N PRO A 129 -1.72 -6.34 19.32
CA PRO A 129 -2.59 -5.58 18.43
C PRO A 129 -4.05 -5.98 18.60
N LYS A 130 -4.96 -5.00 18.64
CA LYS A 130 -6.40 -5.27 18.53
C LYS A 130 -6.71 -5.77 17.12
N LEU A 131 -7.30 -6.95 17.03
CA LEU A 131 -7.66 -7.58 15.77
C LEU A 131 -8.90 -6.90 15.18
N LEU A 132 -8.86 -6.57 13.88
CA LEU A 132 -9.98 -5.97 13.12
C LEU A 132 -11.28 -6.78 13.21
N TYR A 133 -11.15 -8.10 13.29
CA TYR A 133 -12.30 -8.99 13.34
C TYR A 133 -11.96 -10.27 14.11
N ASP A 134 -13.00 -10.96 14.60
CA ASP A 134 -12.83 -12.27 15.23
C ASP A 134 -12.40 -13.30 14.18
N LYS A 135 -11.19 -13.84 14.32
CA LYS A 135 -10.61 -14.78 13.33
C LYS A 135 -11.43 -16.04 13.09
N ARG A 136 -12.34 -16.43 13.99
CA ARG A 136 -13.15 -17.64 13.83
C ARG A 136 -14.43 -17.37 13.06
N THR A 137 -15.09 -16.25 13.35
CA THR A 137 -16.42 -15.89 12.86
C THR A 137 -16.40 -14.88 11.72
N GLY A 138 -15.35 -14.06 11.64
CA GLY A 138 -15.20 -12.97 10.69
C GLY A 138 -15.92 -11.68 11.12
N GLU A 139 -16.58 -11.66 12.29
CA GLU A 139 -17.30 -10.48 12.77
C GLU A 139 -16.35 -9.30 12.98
N ILE A 140 -16.61 -8.19 12.30
CA ILE A 140 -15.73 -7.00 12.31
C ILE A 140 -15.99 -6.17 13.57
N ASP A 141 -14.92 -5.86 14.30
CA ASP A 141 -14.97 -4.94 15.44
C ASP A 141 -15.00 -3.49 14.93
N LYS A 142 -16.23 -2.96 14.82
CA LYS A 142 -16.46 -1.58 14.37
C LYS A 142 -15.83 -0.53 15.29
N SER A 143 -15.49 -0.86 16.54
CA SER A 143 -14.90 0.10 17.47
C SER A 143 -13.46 0.49 17.12
N ILE A 144 -12.76 -0.31 16.31
CA ILE A 144 -11.37 -0.01 15.89
C ILE A 144 -11.26 0.44 14.43
N VAL A 145 -12.32 0.29 13.64
CA VAL A 145 -12.35 0.68 12.22
C VAL A 145 -12.05 2.17 12.02
N GLU A 146 -12.55 3.03 12.92
CA GLU A 146 -12.25 4.47 12.88
C GLU A 146 -10.77 4.76 13.11
N TYR A 147 -10.13 4.03 14.04
CA TYR A 147 -8.69 4.16 14.27
C TYR A 147 -7.89 3.77 13.02
N TRP A 148 -8.26 2.67 12.35
CA TRP A 148 -7.62 2.26 11.10
C TRP A 148 -7.78 3.34 10.02
N ARG A 149 -9.01 3.83 9.82
CA ARG A 149 -9.32 4.89 8.84
C ARG A 149 -8.45 6.13 9.05
N ASP A 150 -8.42 6.63 10.28
CA ASP A 150 -7.87 7.95 10.55
C ASP A 150 -6.33 7.96 10.61
N ASN A 151 -5.71 6.79 10.80
CA ASN A 151 -4.25 6.64 10.98
C ASN A 151 -3.54 5.89 9.84
N TYR A 152 -4.21 5.00 9.10
CA TYR A 152 -3.54 4.09 8.16
C TYR A 152 -4.22 3.91 6.79
N ASP A 153 -5.46 4.37 6.59
CA ASP A 153 -6.05 4.46 5.26
C ASP A 153 -5.42 5.64 4.51
N LEU A 154 -4.38 5.36 3.72
CA LEU A 154 -3.58 6.40 3.06
C LEU A 154 -4.41 7.25 2.09
N ARG A 155 -5.38 6.65 1.39
CA ARG A 155 -6.30 7.38 0.52
C ARG A 155 -7.15 8.34 1.34
N HIS A 156 -7.75 7.87 2.45
CA HIS A 156 -8.53 8.71 3.34
C HIS A 156 -7.71 9.87 3.90
N ILE A 157 -6.49 9.60 4.38
CA ILE A 157 -5.60 10.61 4.95
C ILE A 157 -5.24 11.66 3.90
N LEU A 158 -4.87 11.24 2.69
CA LEU A 158 -4.60 12.17 1.60
C LEU A 158 -5.82 13.01 1.26
N ALA A 159 -7.01 12.41 1.18
CA ALA A 159 -8.24 13.15 0.89
C ALA A 159 -8.63 14.14 1.99
N ARG A 160 -8.44 13.77 3.26
CA ARG A 160 -8.71 14.61 4.42
C ARG A 160 -7.75 15.81 4.50
N ASP A 161 -6.48 15.58 4.22
CA ASP A 161 -5.39 16.52 4.51
C ASP A 161 -4.73 17.10 3.24
N TRP A 162 -5.36 16.95 2.06
CA TRP A 162 -4.75 17.32 0.78
C TRP A 162 -4.32 18.79 0.72
N GLU A 163 -5.07 19.70 1.34
CA GLU A 163 -4.72 21.13 1.38
C GLU A 163 -3.31 21.36 1.98
N THR A 164 -2.89 20.51 2.92
CA THR A 164 -1.57 20.58 3.55
C THR A 164 -0.55 19.64 2.91
N LEU A 165 -0.95 18.42 2.54
CA LEU A 165 -0.05 17.40 1.99
C LEU A 165 0.22 17.59 0.50
N GLY A 166 -0.79 17.96 -0.28
CA GLY A 166 -0.74 18.12 -1.73
C GLY A 166 0.44 18.97 -2.19
N PRO A 167 0.64 20.20 -1.67
CA PRO A 167 1.79 21.04 -2.05
C PRO A 167 3.17 20.40 -1.85
N LYS A 168 3.27 19.38 -0.98
CA LYS A 168 4.52 18.68 -0.67
C LYS A 168 4.69 17.37 -1.45
N LEU A 169 3.64 16.91 -2.13
CA LEU A 169 3.56 15.62 -2.81
C LEU A 169 3.44 15.72 -4.33
N VAL A 170 3.34 16.93 -4.88
CA VAL A 170 3.34 17.18 -6.33
C VAL A 170 4.54 16.50 -6.98
N GLY A 171 4.28 15.64 -7.97
CA GLY A 171 5.31 14.93 -8.71
C GLY A 171 5.93 13.73 -8.00
N LYS A 172 5.47 13.37 -6.78
CA LYS A 172 6.16 12.40 -5.92
C LYS A 172 5.56 11.00 -5.88
N LEU A 173 4.31 10.84 -6.32
CA LEU A 173 3.54 9.60 -6.10
C LEU A 173 3.44 8.77 -7.37
N HIS A 174 4.21 7.68 -7.47
CA HIS A 174 4.21 6.79 -8.63
C HIS A 174 3.83 5.36 -8.25
N PHE A 175 2.86 4.80 -8.95
CA PHE A 175 2.27 3.50 -8.66
C PHE A 175 2.46 2.54 -9.84
N PHE A 176 2.77 1.29 -9.52
CA PHE A 176 2.71 0.16 -10.46
C PHE A 176 1.78 -0.88 -9.89
N MET A 177 0.73 -1.26 -10.62
CA MET A 177 -0.24 -2.24 -10.15
C MET A 177 -0.67 -3.17 -11.28
N GLY A 178 -0.77 -4.47 -10.98
CA GLY A 178 -1.39 -5.42 -11.91
C GLY A 178 -2.90 -5.27 -11.84
N ASP A 179 -3.59 -5.18 -12.98
CA ASP A 179 -5.06 -5.07 -13.01
C ASP A 179 -5.77 -6.41 -12.68
N THR A 180 -4.99 -7.49 -12.52
CA THR A 180 -5.42 -8.79 -12.04
C THR A 180 -4.52 -9.24 -10.89
N ASP A 181 -4.35 -8.35 -9.90
CA ASP A 181 -3.56 -8.65 -8.71
C ASP A 181 -4.09 -9.92 -8.01
N THR A 182 -3.15 -10.75 -7.56
CA THR A 182 -3.47 -12.08 -7.02
C THR A 182 -4.04 -12.04 -5.61
N TYR A 183 -4.06 -10.87 -4.95
CA TYR A 183 -4.58 -10.63 -3.60
C TYR A 183 -5.73 -9.60 -3.56
N PHE A 184 -6.25 -9.18 -4.71
CA PHE A 184 -7.38 -8.24 -4.83
C PHE A 184 -7.07 -6.83 -4.28
N LEU A 185 -5.85 -6.36 -4.48
CA LEU A 185 -5.37 -5.04 -4.02
C LEU A 185 -5.59 -3.93 -5.07
N GLU A 186 -5.92 -4.31 -6.30
CA GLU A 186 -6.07 -3.38 -7.43
C GLU A 186 -7.19 -2.38 -7.20
N GLU A 187 -8.33 -2.78 -6.60
CA GLU A 187 -9.49 -1.90 -6.40
C GLU A 187 -9.20 -0.78 -5.39
N ALA A 188 -8.45 -1.07 -4.31
CA ALA A 188 -7.99 -0.03 -3.38
C ALA A 188 -7.10 1.00 -4.11
N THR A 189 -6.25 0.53 -5.02
CA THR A 189 -5.38 1.39 -5.83
C THR A 189 -6.16 2.19 -6.87
N ARG A 190 -7.22 1.63 -7.47
CA ARG A 190 -8.16 2.36 -8.35
C ARG A 190 -8.84 3.52 -7.63
N LEU A 191 -9.23 3.32 -6.36
CA LEU A 191 -9.84 4.39 -5.56
C LEU A 191 -8.83 5.50 -5.19
N MET A 192 -7.56 5.14 -5.03
CA MET A 192 -6.46 6.09 -4.88
C MET A 192 -6.26 6.90 -6.18
N GLU A 193 -6.13 6.21 -7.33
CA GLU A 193 -6.02 6.84 -8.65
C GLU A 193 -7.17 7.81 -8.91
N ALA A 194 -8.41 7.36 -8.72
CA ALA A 194 -9.59 8.18 -8.93
C ALA A 194 -9.60 9.44 -8.05
N PHE A 195 -9.08 9.37 -6.82
CA PHE A 195 -8.96 10.54 -5.95
C PHE A 195 -7.84 11.48 -6.43
N LEU A 196 -6.64 10.96 -6.68
CA LEU A 196 -5.48 11.77 -7.07
C LEU A 196 -5.73 12.50 -8.40
N GLU A 197 -6.35 11.83 -9.37
CA GLU A 197 -6.73 12.44 -10.67
C GLU A 197 -7.76 13.58 -10.54
N GLN A 198 -8.49 13.67 -9.42
CA GLN A 198 -9.45 14.76 -9.15
C GLN A 198 -8.83 15.96 -8.41
N THR A 199 -7.59 15.83 -7.94
CA THR A 199 -6.89 16.93 -7.26
C THR A 199 -6.65 18.09 -8.24
N THR A 200 -6.77 19.34 -7.79
CA THR A 200 -6.60 20.51 -8.67
C THR A 200 -5.81 21.62 -8.00
N ASP A 201 -5.93 21.76 -6.68
CA ASP A 201 -5.21 22.76 -5.88
C ASP A 201 -4.39 22.09 -4.76
N PRO A 202 -3.19 21.55 -5.05
CA PRO A 202 -2.60 21.34 -6.37
C PRO A 202 -3.04 20.01 -7.01
N TYR A 203 -2.80 19.85 -8.32
CA TYR A 203 -2.82 18.54 -8.98
C TYR A 203 -1.61 17.70 -8.53
N TYR A 204 -1.79 16.39 -8.31
CA TYR A 204 -0.77 15.53 -7.73
C TYR A 204 0.47 15.29 -8.61
N GLU A 205 0.35 15.44 -9.94
CA GLU A 205 1.44 15.27 -10.94
C GLU A 205 2.24 13.95 -10.85
N GLY A 206 1.65 12.89 -10.32
CA GLY A 206 2.26 11.55 -10.24
C GLY A 206 1.94 10.65 -11.43
N SER A 207 2.03 9.33 -11.25
CA SER A 207 1.71 8.38 -12.33
C SER A 207 1.16 7.04 -11.84
N PHE A 208 0.30 6.43 -12.65
CA PHE A 208 -0.14 5.04 -12.51
C PHE A 208 0.26 4.20 -13.72
N ASP A 209 0.91 3.06 -13.48
CA ASP A 209 1.23 2.05 -14.49
C ASP A 209 0.44 0.77 -14.20
N TRP A 210 -0.53 0.47 -15.07
CA TRP A 210 -1.42 -0.67 -14.94
C TRP A 210 -0.98 -1.83 -15.85
N GLY A 211 -0.54 -2.92 -15.22
CA GLY A 211 -0.15 -4.14 -15.92
C GLY A 211 -1.37 -4.99 -16.29
N VAL A 212 -1.68 -5.07 -17.59
CA VAL A 212 -2.78 -5.89 -18.11
C VAL A 212 -2.52 -7.37 -17.82
N ARG A 213 -3.45 -7.98 -17.08
CA ARG A 213 -3.41 -9.37 -16.63
C ARG A 213 -2.15 -9.74 -15.86
N GLN A 214 -1.58 -8.76 -15.15
CA GLN A 214 -0.38 -8.95 -14.34
C GLN A 214 -0.74 -9.29 -12.88
N PRO A 215 0.02 -10.19 -12.23
CA PRO A 215 -0.23 -10.61 -10.86
C PRO A 215 0.27 -9.58 -9.84
N HIS A 216 0.15 -9.94 -8.56
CA HIS A 216 0.89 -9.26 -7.50
C HIS A 216 2.40 -9.25 -7.79
N CYS A 217 3.10 -8.25 -7.26
CA CYS A 217 4.50 -7.90 -7.56
C CYS A 217 4.75 -7.29 -8.96
N TYR A 218 3.69 -6.88 -9.67
CA TYR A 218 3.86 -6.06 -10.87
C TYR A 218 4.61 -4.76 -10.56
N SER A 219 5.62 -4.46 -11.37
CA SER A 219 6.58 -3.37 -11.16
C SER A 219 6.95 -2.68 -12.48
N GLY A 220 5.98 -2.61 -13.42
CA GLY A 220 6.17 -2.18 -14.80
C GLY A 220 6.42 -3.34 -15.76
N MET A 221 6.22 -3.17 -17.07
CA MET A 221 6.57 -4.22 -18.03
C MET A 221 8.09 -4.29 -18.25
N PRO A 222 8.72 -5.48 -18.25
CA PRO A 222 10.13 -5.60 -18.60
C PRO A 222 10.33 -5.41 -20.11
N GLU A 223 11.35 -4.64 -20.47
CA GLU A 223 11.76 -4.41 -21.87
C GLU A 223 12.54 -5.59 -22.46
N PHE A 224 13.19 -6.38 -21.59
CA PHE A 224 13.94 -7.57 -21.97
C PHE A 224 13.84 -8.67 -20.90
N PRO A 225 14.00 -9.95 -21.27
CA PRO A 225 13.95 -11.05 -20.32
C PRO A 225 14.95 -10.90 -19.18
N GLY A 226 14.48 -11.04 -17.94
CA GLY A 226 15.32 -10.94 -16.74
C GLY A 226 15.59 -9.52 -16.24
N GLN A 227 15.01 -8.48 -16.85
CA GLN A 227 15.09 -7.12 -16.32
C GLN A 227 14.45 -7.05 -14.92
N THR A 228 15.24 -6.66 -13.93
CA THR A 228 14.79 -6.51 -12.55
C THR A 228 13.89 -5.28 -12.36
N SER A 229 13.15 -5.20 -11.25
CA SER A 229 12.38 -3.99 -10.88
C SER A 229 13.29 -2.78 -10.70
N TYR A 230 14.46 -2.95 -10.07
CA TYR A 230 15.41 -1.85 -9.88
C TYR A 230 15.98 -1.32 -11.19
N GLN A 231 16.25 -2.18 -12.18
CA GLN A 231 16.66 -1.72 -13.51
C GLN A 231 15.57 -0.92 -14.24
N ARG A 232 14.29 -1.10 -13.89
CA ARG A 232 13.17 -0.33 -14.45
C ARG A 232 12.97 0.99 -13.72
N VAL A 233 13.06 0.99 -12.39
CA VAL A 233 12.66 2.14 -11.57
C VAL A 233 13.80 3.10 -11.25
N LEU A 234 15.05 2.61 -11.07
CA LEU A 234 16.18 3.47 -10.71
C LEU A 234 16.47 4.56 -11.75
N PRO A 235 16.35 4.31 -13.07
CA PRO A 235 16.48 5.38 -14.06
C PRO A 235 15.43 6.49 -13.89
N ARG A 236 14.17 6.14 -13.59
CA ARG A 236 13.08 7.11 -13.34
C ARG A 236 13.31 7.91 -12.07
N MET A 237 13.77 7.25 -10.99
CA MET A 237 14.16 7.92 -9.76
C MET A 237 15.31 8.89 -9.98
N LEU A 238 16.32 8.48 -10.74
CA LEU A 238 17.46 9.32 -11.08
C LEU A 238 17.00 10.56 -11.86
N GLU A 239 16.19 10.38 -12.90
CA GLU A 239 15.63 11.49 -13.68
C GLU A 239 14.89 12.49 -12.78
N HIS A 240 13.97 11.99 -11.94
CA HIS A 240 13.24 12.82 -10.99
C HIS A 240 14.17 13.59 -10.03
N ILE A 241 15.19 12.92 -9.46
CA ILE A 241 16.18 13.56 -8.59
C ILE A 241 16.90 14.71 -9.31
N LEU A 242 17.25 14.53 -10.59
CA LEU A 242 17.93 15.57 -11.37
C LEU A 242 17.02 16.76 -11.70
N GLU A 243 15.75 16.50 -11.98
CA GLU A 243 14.76 17.54 -12.31
C GLU A 243 14.40 18.41 -11.10
N THR A 244 14.38 17.82 -9.92
CA THR A 244 13.94 18.47 -8.67
C THR A 244 15.09 18.94 -7.79
N ALA A 245 16.35 18.64 -8.17
CA ALA A 245 17.52 19.09 -7.45
C ALA A 245 17.55 20.64 -7.35
N PRO A 246 17.83 21.20 -6.15
CA PRO A 246 17.99 22.64 -5.99
C PRO A 246 19.10 23.21 -6.88
N VAL A 247 18.98 24.48 -7.26
CA VAL A 247 20.03 25.17 -8.04
C VAL A 247 21.35 25.12 -7.29
N GLY A 248 22.38 24.57 -7.95
CA GLY A 248 23.72 24.42 -7.37
C GLY A 248 23.91 23.17 -6.49
N ALA A 249 22.91 22.30 -6.37
CA ALA A 249 23.04 21.03 -5.67
C ALA A 249 24.05 20.10 -6.36
N ASP A 250 24.74 19.29 -5.56
CA ASP A 250 25.70 18.31 -6.07
C ASP A 250 24.99 17.11 -6.68
N VAL A 251 24.77 17.17 -7.97
CA VAL A 251 24.17 16.04 -8.68
C VAL A 251 25.23 15.03 -9.14
N THR A 252 26.54 15.24 -8.95
CA THR A 252 27.57 14.43 -9.64
C THR A 252 28.35 13.47 -8.74
N SER A 253 28.57 13.77 -7.47
CA SER A 253 29.52 13.01 -6.63
C SER A 253 29.13 11.58 -6.25
N TRP A 254 27.86 11.22 -6.47
CA TRP A 254 27.24 9.96 -6.03
C TRP A 254 26.84 9.02 -7.18
N ARG A 255 26.92 9.50 -8.44
CA ARG A 255 26.65 8.71 -9.66
C ARG A 255 27.89 7.95 -10.12
#